data_AF-A0A5M8P1Z1-F1
#
_entry.id   AF-A0A5M8P1Z1-F1
#
_cell.length_a   1.000
_cell.length_b   1.000
_cell.length_c   1.000
_cell.angle_alpha   90.00
_cell.angle_beta   90.00
_cell.angle_gamma   90.00
#
_symmetry.space_group_name_H-M   'P 1'
#
loop_
_entity.id
_entity.type
_entity.pdbx_description
1 polymer ?
#
loop_
_entity_poly.entity_id
_entity_poly.type
_entity_poly.pdbx_seq_one_letter_code
_entity_poly.pdbx_strand_id
1 'polypeptide(L)'
;MKTLFDYCYYRISKFYKSFGESGYHFSGGVVLFGCIGFNLLSLCIFILSLFDREINLAFIYIVVIITGIFGLIFSSKKKYQNLEKQYKNEENSKLKGWLVLLYGIGSVVLYFISMILCGYWVNAKI
;
A
#
# COMPACT_ATOMS: atom_id res chain seq x y z
N MET A 1 5.89 9.95 17.35
CA MET A 1 5.14 10.87 16.48
C MET A 1 3.95 10.13 15.89
N LYS A 2 2.74 10.68 16.06
CA LYS A 2 1.51 10.15 15.45
C LYS A 2 1.59 10.39 13.94
N THR A 3 2.05 9.39 13.19
CA THR A 3 2.09 9.52 11.74
C THR A 3 0.82 8.94 11.13
N LEU A 4 0.31 9.58 10.08
CA LEU A 4 -0.73 9.00 9.21
C LEU A 4 -0.35 7.58 8.77
N PHE A 5 0.94 7.34 8.61
CA PHE A 5 1.52 6.03 8.32
C PHE A 5 1.19 4.97 9.37
N ASP A 6 1.46 5.22 10.65
CA ASP A 6 1.13 4.28 11.74
C ASP A 6 -0.38 4.06 11.86
N TYR A 7 -1.17 5.09 11.55
CA TYR A 7 -2.62 4.98 11.53
C TYR A 7 -3.12 4.07 10.41
N CYS A 8 -2.63 4.27 9.19
CA CYS A 8 -2.96 3.41 8.05
C CYS A 8 -2.54 1.96 8.32
N TYR A 9 -1.33 1.74 8.84
CA TYR A 9 -0.86 0.41 9.26
C TYR A 9 -1.82 -0.24 10.25
N TYR A 10 -2.22 0.47 11.31
CA TYR A 10 -3.17 -0.03 12.30
C TYR A 10 -4.50 -0.41 11.66
N ARG A 11 -5.06 0.45 10.80
CA ARG A 11 -6.35 0.22 10.17
C ARG A 11 -6.36 -0.97 9.24
N ILE A 12 -5.34 -1.08 8.40
CA ILE A 12 -5.18 -2.23 7.50
C ILE A 12 -4.97 -3.50 8.32
N SER A 13 -4.11 -3.48 9.34
CA SER A 13 -3.90 -4.64 10.23
C SER A 13 -5.19 -5.05 10.96
N LYS A 14 -5.97 -4.08 11.45
CA LYS A 14 -7.25 -4.34 12.14
C LYS A 14 -8.28 -4.95 11.19
N PHE A 15 -8.29 -4.51 9.94
CA PHE A 15 -9.13 -5.11 8.90
C PHE A 15 -8.77 -6.60 8.73
N TYR A 16 -7.51 -6.94 8.46
CA TYR A 16 -7.10 -8.34 8.34
C TYR A 16 -7.34 -9.16 9.61
N LYS A 17 -7.13 -8.58 10.80
CA LYS A 17 -7.49 -9.21 12.07
C LYS A 17 -8.99 -9.52 12.15
N SER A 18 -9.86 -8.64 11.66
CA SER A 18 -11.31 -8.85 11.65
C SER A 18 -11.76 -9.94 10.66
N PHE A 19 -10.95 -10.24 9.65
CA PHE A 19 -11.13 -11.39 8.74
C PHE A 19 -10.61 -12.72 9.33
N GLY A 20 -10.04 -12.70 10.54
CA GLY A 20 -9.52 -13.90 11.20
C GLY A 20 -8.08 -14.27 10.81
N GLU A 21 -7.38 -13.39 10.08
CA GLU A 21 -6.01 -13.69 9.64
C GLU A 21 -5.04 -13.67 10.83
N SER A 22 -4.32 -14.78 11.07
CA SER A 22 -3.37 -14.89 12.18
C SER A 22 -2.16 -13.96 12.03
N GLY A 23 -1.75 -13.70 10.79
CA GLY A 23 -0.64 -12.86 10.38
C GLY A 23 -0.97 -11.38 10.21
N TYR A 24 -2.12 -10.88 10.71
CA TYR A 24 -2.66 -9.54 10.43
C TYR A 24 -1.68 -8.36 10.52
N HIS A 25 -0.66 -8.46 11.37
CA HIS A 25 0.37 -7.43 11.54
C HIS A 25 1.38 -7.42 10.37
N PHE A 26 1.71 -8.58 9.81
CA PHE A 26 2.47 -8.71 8.58
C PHE A 26 1.67 -8.22 7.38
N SER A 27 0.42 -8.68 7.25
CA SER A 27 -0.49 -8.27 6.17
C SER A 27 -0.67 -6.76 6.16
N GLY A 28 -0.84 -6.15 7.34
CA GLY A 28 -0.92 -4.70 7.49
C GLY A 28 0.30 -3.94 6.99
N GLY A 29 1.51 -4.43 7.29
CA GLY A 29 2.74 -3.78 6.81
C GLY A 29 2.98 -3.99 5.33
N VAL A 30 2.84 -5.23 4.85
CA VAL A 30 3.01 -5.56 3.42
C VAL A 30 2.03 -4.77 2.55
N VAL A 31 0.76 -4.69 2.94
CA VAL A 31 -0.24 -3.97 2.17
C VAL A 31 -0.02 -2.46 2.21
N LEU A 32 0.32 -1.88 3.37
CA LEU A 32 0.62 -0.44 3.45
C LEU A 32 1.79 -0.05 2.54
N PHE A 33 2.90 -0.80 2.62
CA PHE A 33 4.06 -0.52 1.77
C PHE A 33 3.79 -0.86 0.31
N GLY A 34 2.99 -1.87 0.02
CA GLY A 34 2.51 -2.16 -1.33
C GLY A 34 1.72 -0.99 -1.92
N CYS A 35 0.83 -0.37 -1.16
CA CYS A 35 0.10 0.83 -1.59
C CYS A 35 1.06 1.98 -1.92
N ILE A 36 2.10 2.17 -1.11
CA ILE A 36 3.12 3.20 -1.36
C ILE A 36 3.92 2.87 -2.62
N GLY A 37 4.29 1.60 -2.81
CA GLY A 37 4.95 1.12 -4.03
C GLY A 37 4.11 1.37 -5.27
N PHE A 38 2.82 1.06 -5.24
CA PHE A 38 1.92 1.32 -6.37
C PHE A 38 1.75 2.81 -6.65
N ASN A 39 1.63 3.66 -5.62
CA ASN A 39 1.58 5.10 -5.82
C ASN A 39 2.88 5.66 -6.42
N LEU A 40 4.04 5.18 -5.95
CA LEU A 40 5.35 5.55 -6.51
C LEU A 40 5.47 5.13 -7.98
N LEU A 41 5.09 3.88 -8.29
CA LEU A 41 5.10 3.39 -9.67
C LEU A 41 4.15 4.17 -10.56
N SER A 42 2.94 4.47 -10.09
CA SER A 42 1.97 5.29 -10.82
C SER A 42 2.54 6.66 -11.16
N LEU A 43 3.20 7.30 -10.19
CA LEU A 43 3.85 8.59 -10.38
C LEU A 43 5.01 8.49 -11.39
N CYS A 44 5.85 7.46 -11.29
CA CYS A 44 6.95 7.25 -12.23
C CYS A 44 6.46 7.01 -13.65
N ILE A 45 5.43 6.15 -13.83
CA ILE A 45 4.81 5.90 -15.14
C ILE A 45 4.27 7.20 -15.72
N PHE A 46 3.51 7.96 -14.93
CA PHE A 46 2.96 9.23 -15.37
C PHE A 46 4.06 10.21 -15.80
N ILE A 47 5.11 10.39 -14.99
CA ILE A 47 6.23 11.28 -15.32
C ILE A 47 6.93 10.81 -16.60
N LEU A 48 7.24 9.52 -16.75
CA LEU A 48 7.92 9.01 -17.93
C LEU A 48 7.06 9.17 -19.20
N SER A 49 5.74 9.03 -19.08
CA SER A 49 4.82 9.25 -20.20
C SER A 49 4.86 10.69 -20.73
N LEU A 50 5.14 11.69 -19.88
CA LEU A 50 5.31 13.08 -20.32
C LEU A 50 6.57 13.29 -21.19
N PHE A 51 7.50 12.33 -21.20
CA PHE A 51 8.73 12.35 -21.99
C PHE A 51 8.75 11.27 -23.07
N ASP A 52 7.60 10.66 -23.38
CA ASP A 52 7.47 9.52 -24.31
C ASP A 52 8.42 8.36 -23.94
N ARG A 53 8.66 8.17 -22.64
CA ARG A 53 9.52 7.11 -22.12
C ARG A 53 8.73 6.02 -21.44
N GLU A 54 9.34 4.85 -21.53
CA GLU A 54 8.84 3.60 -20.99
C GLU A 54 9.53 3.30 -19.63
N ILE A 55 8.74 2.99 -18.58
CA ILE A 55 9.23 2.39 -17.33
C ILE A 55 9.89 1.00 -17.53
N ASN A 56 11.09 0.82 -17.01
CA ASN A 56 11.80 -0.45 -17.12
C ASN A 56 11.16 -1.51 -16.20
N LEU A 57 10.92 -2.72 -16.73
CA LEU A 57 10.37 -3.85 -15.95
C LEU A 57 11.24 -4.21 -14.73
N ALA A 58 12.57 -4.16 -14.86
CA ALA A 58 13.49 -4.37 -13.74
C ALA A 58 13.29 -3.33 -12.64
N PHE A 59 12.99 -2.08 -13.01
CA PHE A 59 12.69 -1.03 -12.03
C PHE A 59 11.38 -1.31 -11.29
N ILE A 60 10.34 -1.80 -11.98
CA ILE A 60 9.09 -2.23 -11.33
C ILE A 60 9.39 -3.32 -10.29
N TYR A 61 10.12 -4.36 -10.68
CA TYR A 61 10.49 -5.45 -9.75
C TYR A 61 11.30 -4.95 -8.55
N ILE A 62 12.26 -4.04 -8.77
CA ILE A 62 13.04 -3.44 -7.68
C ILE A 62 12.13 -2.73 -6.68
N VAL A 63 11.18 -1.90 -7.15
CA VAL A 63 10.25 -1.19 -6.26
C VAL A 63 9.37 -2.17 -5.48
N VAL A 64 8.84 -3.21 -6.15
CA VAL A 64 8.00 -4.24 -5.49
C VAL A 64 8.80 -5.01 -4.43
N ILE A 65 10.03 -5.43 -4.73
CA ILE A 65 10.89 -6.14 -3.78
C ILE A 65 11.23 -5.25 -2.58
N ILE A 66 11.67 -4.01 -2.83
CA ILE A 66 12.04 -3.07 -1.77
C ILE A 66 10.86 -2.80 -0.85
N THR A 67 9.69 -2.49 -1.41
CA THR A 67 8.48 -2.20 -0.61
C THR A 67 7.99 -3.43 0.14
N GLY A 68 8.11 -4.63 -0.43
CA GLY A 68 7.85 -5.89 0.27
C GLY A 68 8.77 -6.10 1.48
N ILE A 69 10.08 -5.92 1.32
CA ILE A 69 11.07 -6.04 2.41
C ILE A 69 10.78 -5.02 3.52
N PHE A 70 10.55 -3.76 3.17
CA PHE A 70 10.19 -2.74 4.16
C PHE A 70 8.88 -3.05 4.87
N GLY A 71 7.88 -3.55 4.15
CA GLY A 71 6.62 -4.01 4.72
C GLY A 71 6.82 -5.08 5.80
N LEU A 72 7.69 -6.06 5.54
CA LEU A 72 8.02 -7.12 6.50
C LEU A 72 8.78 -6.58 7.71
N ILE A 73 9.82 -5.77 7.51
CA ILE A 73 10.64 -5.20 8.59
C ILE A 73 9.81 -4.31 9.52
N PHE A 74 8.89 -3.53 8.94
CA PHE A 74 8.03 -2.62 9.70
C PHE A 74 6.95 -3.35 10.51
N SER A 75 6.57 -4.54 10.07
CA SER A 75 5.50 -5.33 10.67
C SER A 75 5.92 -5.86 12.04
N SER A 76 5.20 -5.44 13.09
CA SER A 76 5.46 -5.90 14.45
C SER A 76 4.17 -6.04 15.25
N LYS A 77 4.01 -7.20 15.89
CA LYS A 77 2.88 -7.49 16.78
C LYS A 77 2.84 -6.52 17.98
N LYS A 78 4.00 -6.22 18.57
CA LYS A 78 4.12 -5.27 19.69
C LYS A 78 3.68 -3.86 19.25
N LYS A 79 4.08 -3.44 18.04
CA LYS A 79 3.67 -2.17 17.46
C LYS A 79 2.16 -2.11 17.26
N TYR A 80 1.56 -3.15 16.67
CA TYR A 80 0.11 -3.23 16.50
C TYR A 80 -0.63 -3.12 17.84
N GLN A 81 -0.21 -3.88 18.86
CA GLN A 81 -0.88 -3.87 20.17
C GLN A 81 -0.85 -2.49 20.84
N ASN A 82 0.25 -1.75 20.70
CA ASN A 82 0.35 -0.38 21.19
C ASN A 82 -0.64 0.55 20.46
N LEU A 83 -0.74 0.43 19.13
CA LEU A 83 -1.68 1.21 18.33
C LEU A 83 -3.14 0.83 18.63
N GLU A 84 -3.43 -0.44 18.88
CA GLU A 84 -4.78 -0.90 19.24
C GLU A 84 -5.24 -0.32 20.57
N LYS A 85 -4.36 -0.29 21.59
CA LYS A 85 -4.65 0.38 22.86
C LYS A 85 -4.88 1.88 22.67
N GLN A 86 -4.08 2.52 21.82
CA GLN A 86 -4.15 3.94 21.56
C GLN A 86 -5.45 4.35 20.82
N TYR A 87 -5.92 3.57 19.85
CA TYR A 87 -7.07 3.90 19.02
C TYR A 87 -8.38 3.20 19.44
N LYS A 88 -8.40 2.54 20.61
CA LYS A 88 -9.54 1.72 21.08
C LYS A 88 -10.88 2.48 21.11
N ASN A 89 -10.85 3.75 21.54
CA ASN A 89 -12.04 4.58 21.74
C ASN A 89 -12.12 5.76 20.76
N GLU A 90 -11.59 5.59 19.55
CA GLU A 90 -11.64 6.67 18.55
C GLU A 90 -13.07 6.91 18.02
N GLU A 91 -13.46 8.18 17.91
CA GLU A 91 -14.70 8.54 17.26
C GLU A 91 -14.64 8.30 15.75
N ASN A 92 -15.79 7.97 15.17
CA ASN A 92 -15.97 7.69 13.74
C ASN A 92 -15.06 6.56 13.23
N SER A 93 -14.81 5.55 14.07
CA SER A 93 -13.86 4.47 13.76
C SER A 93 -14.21 3.72 12.46
N LYS A 94 -15.51 3.55 12.14
CA LYS A 94 -15.96 2.90 10.90
C LYS A 94 -15.61 3.73 9.66
N LEU A 95 -15.96 5.01 9.64
CA LEU A 95 -15.73 5.90 8.49
C LEU A 95 -14.24 6.02 8.18
N LYS A 96 -13.40 6.24 9.20
CA LYS A 96 -11.95 6.32 9.02
C LYS A 96 -11.35 4.99 8.55
N GLY A 97 -11.90 3.86 9.00
CA GLY A 97 -11.52 2.53 8.49
C GLY A 97 -11.80 2.40 6.98
N TRP A 98 -12.99 2.78 6.54
CA TRP A 98 -13.35 2.80 5.11
C TRP A 98 -12.45 3.73 4.29
N LEU A 99 -12.08 4.91 4.80
CA LEU A 99 -11.15 5.80 4.11
C LEU A 99 -9.78 5.13 3.86
N VAL A 100 -9.24 4.41 4.84
CA VAL A 100 -7.95 3.71 4.66
C VAL A 100 -8.09 2.53 3.68
N LEU A 101 -9.22 1.82 3.70
CA LEU A 101 -9.47 0.75 2.73
C LEU A 101 -9.62 1.30 1.30
N LEU A 102 -10.35 2.40 1.14
CA LEU A 102 -10.47 3.10 -0.14
C LEU A 102 -9.12 3.61 -0.63
N TYR A 103 -8.26 4.10 0.27
CA TYR A 103 -6.87 4.43 -0.07
C TYR A 103 -6.10 3.20 -0.59
N GLY A 104 -6.26 2.04 0.06
CA GLY A 104 -5.59 0.81 -0.36
C GLY A 104 -6.05 0.34 -1.75
N ILE A 105 -7.37 0.24 -1.95
CA ILE A 105 -7.96 -0.12 -3.26
C ILE A 105 -7.59 0.92 -4.32
N GLY A 106 -7.70 2.20 -3.99
CA GLY A 106 -7.38 3.31 -4.88
C GLY A 106 -5.92 3.31 -5.35
N SER A 107 -4.98 2.94 -4.48
CA SER A 107 -3.56 2.84 -4.85
C SER A 107 -3.33 1.76 -5.90
N VAL A 108 -4.00 0.61 -5.79
CA VAL A 108 -3.92 -0.49 -6.77
C VAL A 108 -4.59 -0.08 -8.09
N VAL A 109 -5.80 0.46 -8.02
CA VAL A 109 -6.56 0.90 -9.20
C VAL A 109 -5.79 1.98 -9.96
N LEU A 110 -5.21 2.95 -9.25
CA LEU A 110 -4.41 4.02 -9.85
C LEU A 110 -3.24 3.45 -10.65
N TYR A 111 -2.52 2.47 -10.10
CA TYR A 111 -1.40 1.83 -10.80
C TYR A 111 -1.82 1.15 -12.10
N PHE A 112 -2.92 0.39 -12.09
CA PHE A 112 -3.44 -0.22 -13.32
C PHE A 112 -3.91 0.82 -14.33
N ILE A 113 -4.61 1.88 -13.89
CA ILE A 113 -5.02 2.99 -14.77
C ILE A 113 -3.80 3.67 -15.39
N SER A 114 -2.75 3.94 -14.61
CA SER A 114 -1.51 4.51 -15.12
C SER A 114 -0.86 3.62 -16.18
N MET A 115 -0.81 2.29 -15.96
CA MET A 115 -0.30 1.35 -16.97
C MET A 115 -1.14 1.34 -18.25
N ILE A 116 -2.47 1.38 -18.15
CA ILE A 116 -3.37 1.37 -19.31
C ILE A 116 -3.23 2.66 -20.12
N LEU A 117 -3.32 3.82 -19.45
CA LEU A 117 -3.26 5.13 -20.10
C LEU A 117 -1.91 5.38 -20.77
N CYS A 118 -0.82 4.87 -20.18
CA CYS A 118 0.53 5.08 -20.69
C CYS A 118 1.01 3.95 -21.62
N GLY A 119 0.09 3.11 -22.15
CA GLY A 119 0.39 2.14 -23.21
C GLY A 119 1.15 0.87 -22.78
N TYR A 120 1.39 0.68 -21.49
CA TYR A 120 2.25 -0.38 -20.97
C TYR A 120 1.71 -1.80 -21.16
N TRP A 121 0.38 -1.93 -21.16
CA TRP A 121 -0.27 -3.24 -21.21
C TRP A 121 -0.23 -3.88 -22.61
N VAL A 122 0.02 -3.10 -23.67
CA VAL A 122 -0.01 -3.57 -25.07
C VAL A 122 1.37 -4.06 -25.54
N ASN A 123 2.47 -3.67 -24.87
CA ASN A 123 3.85 -4.03 -25.26
C ASN A 123 4.53 -5.07 -24.36
N ALA A 124 3.84 -5.62 -23.35
CA ALA A 124 4.34 -6.72 -22.54
C ALA A 124 4.33 -8.03 -23.35
N LYS A 125 5.20 -8.15 -24.35
CA LYS A 125 5.54 -9.43 -24.97
C LYS A 125 6.38 -10.21 -23.96
N ILE A 126 5.77 -11.23 -23.37
CA ILE A 126 6.45 -12.30 -22.64
C ILE A 126 7.21 -13.17 -23.64
#